data_AF-A0A924QZP2-F1
#
_entry.id   AF-A0A924QZP2-F1
#
_cell.length_a   1.000
_cell.length_b   1.000
_cell.length_c   1.000
_cell.angle_alpha   90.00
_cell.angle_beta   90.00
_cell.angle_gamma   90.00
#
_symmetry.space_group_name_H-M   'P 1'
#
loop_
_entity.id
_entity.type
_entity.pdbx_description
1 polymer ?
#
loop_
_entity_poly.entity_id
_entity_poly.type
_entity_poly.pdbx_seq_one_letter_code
_entity_poly.pdbx_strand_id
1 'polypeptide(L)'
;MNRCTRNFSLLQSPRLRTIAAPLALLTGLAFAGMTSTAQVITRPFPPNTMRGILTVTQPPEVLMDGKADRLSPGARIRGANNMLVMSGALMGQGLRVNYTREPNGYIHDVWLLTDDEARQPAPGKR
;
A
#
# COMPACT_ATOMS: atom_id res chain seq x y z
N MET A 1 -37.87 35.55 -25.29
CA MET A 1 -37.91 36.94 -25.82
C MET A 1 -38.88 37.75 -24.97
N ASN A 2 -38.75 39.03 -24.68
CA ASN A 2 -37.66 39.99 -24.51
C ASN A 2 -38.24 41.05 -23.55
N ARG A 3 -37.38 41.67 -22.76
CA ARG A 3 -37.64 42.46 -21.56
C ARG A 3 -38.35 43.80 -21.85
N CYS A 4 -38.97 44.42 -20.85
CA CYS A 4 -38.53 45.73 -20.32
C CYS A 4 -39.43 46.26 -19.18
N THR A 5 -38.91 46.17 -17.96
CA THR A 5 -39.44 46.76 -16.74
C THR A 5 -38.78 48.12 -16.48
N ARG A 6 -39.63 49.12 -16.23
CA ARG A 6 -39.47 50.38 -15.48
C ARG A 6 -38.06 50.99 -15.33
N ASN A 7 -37.93 52.16 -15.96
CA ASN A 7 -36.96 53.20 -15.68
C ASN A 7 -37.25 53.80 -14.29
N PHE A 8 -36.32 53.67 -13.32
CA PHE A 8 -36.40 54.37 -12.04
C PHE A 8 -35.34 55.47 -11.98
N SER A 9 -35.85 56.66 -11.69
CA SER A 9 -35.18 57.94 -11.64
C SER A 9 -34.10 58.04 -10.56
N LEU A 10 -33.40 59.19 -10.64
CA LEU A 10 -32.66 59.94 -9.62
C LEU A 10 -31.14 59.89 -9.84
N LEU A 11 -30.60 60.84 -10.63
CA LEU A 11 -30.13 62.15 -10.13
C LEU A 11 -29.29 61.97 -8.86
N GLN A 12 -27.97 62.03 -9.01
CA GLN A 12 -27.17 63.21 -8.66
C GLN A 12 -26.66 63.09 -7.21
N SER A 13 -25.39 62.82 -6.98
CA SER A 13 -24.36 63.88 -7.01
C SER A 13 -22.94 63.32 -6.81
N PRO A 14 -21.90 64.10 -7.14
CA PRO A 14 -20.54 63.60 -7.28
C PRO A 14 -19.58 64.05 -6.15
N ARG A 15 -18.49 63.29 -6.02
CA ARG A 15 -17.18 63.61 -5.39
C ARG A 15 -17.11 63.73 -3.86
N LEU A 16 -16.40 62.77 -3.26
CA LEU A 16 -15.24 63.03 -2.39
C LEU A 16 -14.40 61.72 -2.33
N ARG A 17 -13.36 61.65 -3.15
CA ARG A 17 -11.94 61.64 -2.73
C ARG A 17 -11.58 60.52 -1.73
N THR A 18 -11.18 59.38 -2.30
CA THR A 18 -10.00 58.57 -1.97
C THR A 18 -9.33 58.79 -0.61
N ILE A 19 -9.40 57.77 0.27
CA ILE A 19 -8.27 57.33 1.11
C ILE A 19 -8.33 55.79 1.24
N ALA A 20 -7.23 55.15 0.84
CA ALA A 20 -6.55 53.92 1.32
C ALA A 20 -7.35 52.90 2.17
N ALA A 21 -7.20 51.58 2.07
CA ALA A 21 -6.21 50.67 1.52
C ALA A 21 -6.87 49.28 1.41
N PRO A 22 -6.38 48.35 0.57
CA PRO A 22 -7.04 47.08 0.31
C PRO A 22 -6.84 46.13 1.50
N LEU A 23 -7.90 45.88 2.27
CA LEU A 23 -7.93 44.80 3.27
C LEU A 23 -8.38 43.50 2.59
N ALA A 24 -7.64 43.07 1.57
CA ALA A 24 -7.81 41.79 0.91
C ALA A 24 -6.48 41.03 0.97
N LEU A 25 -6.55 39.73 1.24
CA LEU A 25 -5.45 38.76 1.42
C LEU A 25 -4.88 38.66 2.84
N LEU A 26 -5.55 37.89 3.71
CA LEU A 26 -4.91 37.25 4.87
C LEU A 26 -5.49 35.85 5.17
N THR A 27 -6.07 35.17 4.17
CA THR A 27 -6.79 33.88 4.32
C THR A 27 -6.15 32.70 3.60
N GLY A 28 -4.83 32.59 3.58
CA GLY A 28 -4.20 31.44 2.91
C GLY A 28 -2.78 31.17 3.34
N LEU A 29 -2.57 30.58 4.52
CA LEU A 29 -1.27 30.00 4.88
C LEU A 29 -1.37 29.02 6.07
N ALA A 30 -2.09 27.90 5.94
CA ALA A 30 -2.13 26.89 7.01
C ALA A 30 -2.27 25.43 6.54
N PHE A 31 -1.77 25.07 5.36
CA PHE A 31 -1.81 23.68 4.87
C PHE A 31 -0.45 23.13 4.42
N ALA A 32 0.65 23.61 5.00
CA ALA A 32 1.97 23.03 4.81
C ALA A 32 2.30 22.11 5.99
N GLY A 33 2.32 20.78 5.80
CA GLY A 33 3.03 19.90 6.73
C GLY A 33 2.50 18.49 7.01
N MET A 34 1.45 18.01 6.36
CA MET A 34 1.05 16.59 6.52
C MET A 34 1.91 15.70 5.62
N THR A 35 3.18 15.48 5.98
CA THR A 35 3.96 14.39 5.40
C THR A 35 3.47 13.09 6.03
N SER A 36 2.64 12.35 5.30
CA SER A 36 2.20 11.01 5.71
C SER A 36 3.41 10.07 5.71
N THR A 37 3.94 9.74 6.89
CA THR A 37 4.88 8.63 7.02
C THR A 37 4.08 7.34 6.87
N ALA A 38 4.22 6.66 5.73
CA ALA A 38 3.70 5.30 5.59
C ALA A 38 4.40 4.44 6.65
N GLN A 39 3.70 4.11 7.73
CA GLN A 39 4.21 3.27 8.79
C GLN A 39 4.39 1.87 8.19
N VAL A 40 5.64 1.43 8.05
CA VAL A 40 5.97 0.06 7.60
C VAL A 40 5.63 -0.89 8.75
N ILE A 41 4.36 -1.28 8.82
CA ILE A 41 3.86 -2.25 9.79
C ILE A 41 4.34 -3.62 9.33
N THR A 42 5.34 -4.17 10.01
CA THR A 42 5.68 -5.59 9.84
C THR A 42 4.57 -6.42 10.45
N ARG A 43 3.97 -7.31 9.65
CA ARG A 43 2.93 -8.22 10.14
C ARG A 43 3.55 -9.28 11.07
N PRO A 44 2.84 -9.73 12.11
CA PRO A 44 3.30 -10.83 12.94
C PRO A 44 3.30 -12.15 12.14
N PHE A 45 4.33 -12.97 12.33
CA PHE A 45 4.43 -14.31 11.76
C PHE A 45 4.21 -15.39 12.84
N PRO A 46 3.63 -16.55 12.50
CA PRO A 46 3.53 -17.68 13.42
C PRO A 46 4.90 -18.17 13.94
N PRO A 47 4.97 -18.80 15.12
CA PRO A 47 6.24 -19.21 15.73
C PRO A 47 6.97 -20.34 14.97
N ASN A 48 6.25 -21.17 14.21
CA ASN A 48 6.80 -22.27 13.41
C ASN A 48 7.18 -21.85 11.97
N THR A 49 7.38 -20.56 11.75
CA THR A 49 7.71 -20.02 10.42
C THR A 49 9.19 -20.24 10.11
N MET A 50 9.46 -20.75 8.91
CA MET A 50 10.79 -20.89 8.32
C MET A 50 11.00 -19.82 7.25
N ARG A 51 12.26 -19.57 6.87
CA ARG A 51 12.60 -18.62 5.79
C ARG A 51 13.38 -19.34 4.70
N GLY A 52 13.07 -19.00 3.44
CA GLY A 52 13.75 -19.55 2.28
C GLY A 52 13.45 -18.76 1.00
N ILE A 53 14.00 -19.24 -0.11
CA ILE A 53 13.72 -18.76 -1.47
C ILE A 53 12.74 -19.73 -2.12
N LEU A 54 11.53 -19.25 -2.40
CA LEU A 54 10.53 -19.99 -3.14
C LEU A 54 10.65 -19.66 -4.62
N THR A 55 10.77 -20.69 -5.46
CA THR A 55 10.59 -20.56 -6.91
C THR A 55 9.47 -21.47 -7.36
N VAL A 56 8.39 -20.89 -7.90
CA VAL A 56 7.29 -21.70 -8.42
C VAL A 56 7.68 -22.18 -9.81
N THR A 57 7.75 -23.50 -10.02
CA THR A 57 8.06 -24.10 -11.33
C THR A 57 6.77 -24.40 -12.08
N GLN A 58 5.93 -25.26 -11.51
CA GLN A 58 4.62 -25.61 -12.04
C GLN A 58 3.71 -25.99 -10.87
N PRO A 59 2.76 -25.14 -10.45
CA PRO A 59 1.90 -25.44 -9.32
C PRO A 59 1.26 -26.83 -9.42
N PRO A 60 1.25 -27.63 -8.33
CA PRO A 60 1.73 -27.31 -6.98
C PRO A 60 3.22 -27.54 -6.75
N GLU A 61 3.99 -28.00 -7.75
CA GLU A 61 5.43 -28.22 -7.65
C GLU A 61 6.18 -26.87 -7.59
N VAL A 62 7.13 -26.80 -6.68
CA VAL A 62 7.96 -25.62 -6.42
C VAL A 62 9.39 -26.04 -6.10
N LEU A 63 10.30 -25.08 -6.08
CA LEU A 63 11.62 -25.23 -5.51
C LEU A 63 11.70 -24.39 -4.25
N MET A 64 12.13 -24.99 -3.14
CA MET A 64 12.49 -24.28 -1.92
C MET A 64 14.01 -24.32 -1.78
N ASP A 65 14.65 -23.15 -1.80
CA ASP A 65 16.11 -22.99 -1.78
C ASP A 65 16.80 -23.84 -2.88
N GLY A 66 16.16 -23.96 -4.04
CA GLY A 66 16.64 -24.75 -5.18
C GLY A 66 16.38 -26.26 -5.10
N LYS A 67 15.76 -26.77 -4.03
CA LYS A 67 15.38 -28.18 -3.88
C LYS A 67 13.92 -28.39 -4.25
N ALA A 68 13.62 -29.51 -4.90
CA ALA A 68 12.25 -29.89 -5.23
C ALA A 68 11.38 -30.00 -3.97
N ASP A 69 10.23 -29.34 -3.99
CA ASP A 69 9.26 -29.28 -2.90
C ASP A 69 7.86 -29.04 -3.48
N ARG A 70 6.83 -29.06 -2.63
CA ARG A 70 5.44 -29.00 -3.08
C ARG A 70 4.57 -28.18 -2.15
N LEU A 71 3.69 -27.38 -2.76
CA LEU A 71 2.61 -26.70 -2.06
C LEU A 71 1.55 -27.71 -1.61
N SER A 72 1.06 -27.56 -0.38
CA SER A 72 -0.09 -28.31 0.13
C SER A 72 -1.36 -28.00 -0.69
N PRO A 73 -2.35 -28.90 -0.71
CA PRO A 73 -3.62 -28.66 -1.40
C PRO A 73 -4.37 -27.40 -0.91
N GLY A 74 -4.14 -26.98 0.33
CA GLY A 74 -4.72 -25.80 0.95
C GLY A 74 -3.78 -24.59 1.03
N ALA A 75 -2.67 -24.59 0.28
CA ALA A 75 -1.62 -23.60 0.45
C ALA A 75 -2.10 -22.17 0.15
N ARG A 76 -1.65 -21.22 0.96
CA ARG A 76 -1.99 -19.80 0.85
C ARG A 76 -0.74 -18.97 0.69
N ILE A 77 -0.64 -18.24 -0.41
CA ILE A 77 0.47 -17.33 -0.66
C ILE A 77 -0.02 -15.90 -0.44
N ARG A 78 0.61 -15.16 0.46
CA ARG A 78 0.30 -13.76 0.76
C ARG A 78 1.39 -12.85 0.24
N GLY A 79 1.02 -11.84 -0.53
CA GLY A 79 1.91 -10.80 -1.02
C GLY A 79 2.43 -9.89 0.10
N ALA A 80 3.27 -8.93 -0.28
CA ALA A 80 3.77 -7.87 0.60
C ALA A 80 2.63 -7.04 1.24
N ASN A 81 1.55 -6.82 0.51
CA ASN A 81 0.33 -6.15 0.99
C ASN A 81 -0.60 -7.08 1.80
N ASN A 82 -0.14 -8.27 2.18
CA ASN A 82 -0.91 -9.30 2.89
C ASN A 82 -2.16 -9.82 2.15
N MET A 83 -2.31 -9.52 0.85
CA MET A 83 -3.36 -10.07 0.00
C MET A 83 -2.96 -11.44 -0.54
N LEU A 84 -3.94 -12.29 -0.83
CA LEU A 84 -3.68 -13.58 -1.48
C LEU A 84 -3.16 -13.37 -2.91
N VAL A 85 -2.12 -14.11 -3.25
CA VAL A 85 -1.51 -14.14 -4.57
C VAL A 85 -1.58 -15.56 -5.10
N MET A 86 -1.95 -15.70 -6.37
CA MET A 86 -2.04 -17.01 -7.00
C MET A 86 -0.65 -17.53 -7.33
N SER A 87 -0.37 -18.80 -7.03
CA SER A 87 0.93 -19.44 -7.30
C SER A 87 1.33 -19.36 -8.78
N GLY A 88 0.37 -19.49 -9.70
CA GLY A 88 0.60 -19.35 -11.14
C GLY A 88 1.13 -17.97 -11.56
N ALA A 89 0.87 -16.90 -10.80
CA ALA A 89 1.40 -15.57 -11.08
C ALA A 89 2.88 -15.40 -10.69
N LEU A 90 3.43 -16.33 -9.91
CA LEU A 90 4.78 -16.28 -9.34
C LEU A 90 5.74 -17.26 -10.02
N MET A 91 5.33 -17.87 -11.14
CA MET A 91 6.13 -18.86 -11.86
C MET A 91 7.46 -18.27 -12.34
N GLY A 92 8.54 -19.02 -12.13
CA GLY A 92 9.91 -18.65 -12.54
C GLY A 92 10.58 -17.57 -11.68
N GLN A 93 9.92 -17.06 -10.63
CA GLN A 93 10.48 -16.00 -9.77
C GLN A 93 11.12 -16.61 -8.52
N GLY A 94 12.36 -16.24 -8.21
CA GLY A 94 13.02 -16.59 -6.95
C GLY A 94 12.70 -15.59 -5.84
N LEU A 95 11.65 -15.85 -5.07
CA LEU A 95 11.11 -14.91 -4.09
C LEU A 95 11.56 -15.25 -2.68
N ARG A 96 11.99 -14.23 -1.92
CA ARG A 96 12.24 -14.37 -0.48
C ARG A 96 10.91 -14.50 0.25
N VAL A 97 10.73 -15.63 0.92
CA VAL A 97 9.49 -15.93 1.62
C VAL A 97 9.75 -16.39 3.04
N ASN A 98 8.81 -16.05 3.91
CA ASN A 98 8.57 -16.80 5.13
C ASN A 98 7.50 -17.86 4.81
N TYR A 99 7.61 -19.07 5.38
CA TYR A 99 6.64 -20.13 5.13
C TYR A 99 6.47 -21.06 6.33
N THR A 100 5.34 -21.75 6.41
CA THR A 100 5.11 -22.85 7.35
C THR A 100 4.94 -24.16 6.59
N ARG A 101 5.15 -25.27 7.30
CA ARG A 101 4.88 -26.62 6.79
C ARG A 101 3.76 -27.27 7.59
N GLU A 102 2.98 -28.09 6.90
CA GLU A 102 2.05 -29.03 7.52
C GLU A 102 2.81 -30.25 8.10
N PRO A 103 2.16 -31.07 8.96
CA PRO A 103 2.76 -32.30 9.49
C PRO A 103 3.20 -33.31 8.43
N ASN A 104 2.61 -33.27 7.23
CA ASN A 104 2.99 -34.09 6.08
C ASN A 104 4.25 -33.58 5.35
N GLY A 105 4.79 -32.42 5.77
CA GLY A 105 5.98 -31.81 5.19
C GLY A 105 5.72 -30.83 4.05
N TYR A 106 4.50 -30.72 3.52
CA TYR A 106 4.18 -29.79 2.45
C TYR A 106 4.11 -28.34 2.93
N ILE A 107 4.42 -27.41 2.02
CA ILE A 107 4.37 -25.97 2.30
C ILE A 107 2.91 -25.51 2.39
N HIS A 108 2.53 -24.84 3.47
CA HIS A 108 1.15 -24.44 3.73
C HIS A 108 0.91 -22.94 3.60
N ASP A 109 1.34 -22.15 4.57
CA ASP A 109 1.28 -20.70 4.45
C ASP A 109 2.60 -20.16 3.93
N VAL A 110 2.52 -19.22 3.00
CA VAL A 110 3.67 -18.52 2.41
C VAL A 110 3.40 -17.02 2.49
N TRP A 111 4.40 -16.27 2.92
CA TRP A 111 4.40 -14.81 2.95
C TRP A 111 5.58 -14.29 2.15
N LEU A 112 5.30 -13.57 1.06
CA LEU A 112 6.32 -12.84 0.30
C LEU A 112 6.80 -11.67 1.14
N LEU A 113 8.11 -11.64 1.37
CA LEU A 113 8.73 -10.65 2.23
C LEU A 113 8.97 -9.35 1.47
N THR A 114 8.68 -8.23 2.12
CA THR A 114 9.24 -6.93 1.72
C THR A 114 10.72 -6.86 2.06
N ASP A 115 11.42 -5.88 1.49
CA ASP A 115 12.82 -5.64 1.82
C ASP A 115 13.04 -5.37 3.32
N ASP A 116 12.10 -4.68 3.97
CA ASP A 116 12.15 -4.41 5.41
C ASP A 116 11.95 -5.69 6.24
N GLU A 117 10.99 -6.55 5.87
CA GLU A 117 10.76 -7.83 6.54
C GLU A 117 11.94 -8.81 6.33
N ALA A 118 12.59 -8.76 5.17
CA ALA A 118 13.73 -9.59 4.85
C ALA A 118 14.99 -9.21 5.66
N ARG A 119 15.12 -7.95 6.10
CA ARG A 119 16.21 -7.47 6.97
C ARG A 119 16.06 -7.93 8.42
N GLN A 120 14.84 -8.22 8.85
CA GLN A 120 14.62 -8.74 10.20
C GLN A 120 15.17 -10.16 10.34
N PRO A 121 15.60 -10.57 11.54
CA PRO A 121 16.03 -11.94 11.78
C PRO A 121 14.91 -12.91 11.40
N ALA A 122 15.29 -14.06 10.83
CA ALA A 122 14.33 -15.07 10.45
C ALA A 122 13.52 -15.52 11.69
N PRO A 123 12.19 -15.67 11.58
CA PRO A 123 11.39 -16.22 12.67
C PRO A 123 11.94 -17.58 13.10
N GLY A 124 12.00 -17.82 14.41
CA GLY A 124 12.57 -19.05 14.99
C GLY A 124 14.07 -19.01 15.27
N LYS A 125 14.82 -18.00 14.80
CA LYS A 125 16.18 -17.71 15.30
C LYS A 125 16.11 -16.56 16.29
N ARG A 126 16.14 -16.89 17.59
CA ARG A 126 16.20 -15.92 18.68
C ARG A 126 17.62 -15.85 19.24
#